data_AF-A0A7S2C212-F1
#
_entry.id   AF-A0A7S2C212-F1
#
_cell.length_a   1.000
_cell.length_b   1.000
_cell.length_c   1.000
_cell.angle_alpha   90.00
_cell.angle_beta   90.00
_cell.angle_gamma   90.00
#
_symmetry.space_group_name_H-M   'P 1'
#
loop_
_entity.id
_entity.type
_entity.pdbx_description
1 polymer ?
#
loop_
_entity_poly.entity_id
_entity_poly.type
_entity_poly.pdbx_seq_one_letter_code
_entity_poly.pdbx_strand_id
1 'polypeptide(L)'
;ALAADPQVDIIYIATPHNMHCELIVMCLEAGKHVLSEKPMVVNAAQAERCIEKARAKKLFLMEGMWTRFFPTTRAVRRLVSEGAIGKIVSVSASLGFKSEPSFNPRLFRPELAGGALFDV
;
A
#
# COMPACT_ATOMS: atom_id res chain seq x y z
N ALA A 1 20.76 0.25 9.63
CA ALA A 1 21.48 1.43 9.10
C ALA A 1 20.51 2.54 8.72
N LEU A 2 19.70 2.39 7.66
CA LEU A 2 18.81 3.47 7.15
C LEU A 2 17.83 4.04 8.19
N ALA A 3 17.14 3.18 8.95
CA ALA A 3 16.19 3.61 9.98
C ALA A 3 16.84 4.41 11.13
N ALA A 4 18.15 4.25 11.35
CA ALA A 4 18.90 4.97 12.38
C ALA A 4 19.61 6.21 11.85
N ASP A 5 19.57 6.46 10.54
CA ASP A 5 20.27 7.60 9.93
C ASP A 5 19.53 8.90 10.28
N PRO A 6 20.18 9.87 10.97
CA PRO A 6 19.53 11.12 11.36
C PRO A 6 19.17 12.02 10.17
N GLN A 7 19.74 11.79 8.97
CA GLN A 7 19.45 12.58 7.76
C GLN A 7 18.23 12.08 6.98
N VAL A 8 17.63 10.96 7.39
CA VAL A 8 16.47 10.37 6.71
C VAL A 8 15.20 10.69 7.48
N ASP A 9 14.26 11.42 6.87
CA ASP A 9 12.97 11.74 7.50
C ASP A 9 11.89 10.69 7.21
N ILE A 10 11.94 10.10 6.01
CA ILE A 10 10.94 9.16 5.50
C ILE A 10 11.60 7.99 4.79
N ILE A 11 11.03 6.79 4.97
CA ILE A 11 11.49 5.55 4.32
C ILE A 11 10.38 5.01 3.44
N TYR A 12 10.76 4.65 2.21
CA TYR A 12 9.90 3.93 1.27
C TYR A 12 10.20 2.43 1.32
N ILE A 13 9.19 1.62 1.68
CA ILE A 13 9.31 0.17 1.81
C ILE A 13 8.74 -0.48 0.55
N ALA A 14 9.62 -1.05 -0.29
CA ALA A 14 9.28 -1.78 -1.51
C ALA A 14 9.81 -3.22 -1.51
N THR A 15 9.88 -3.82 -0.32
CA THR A 15 10.28 -5.23 -0.12
C THR A 15 9.12 -6.18 -0.45
N PRO A 16 9.29 -7.51 -0.38
CA PRO A 16 8.15 -8.42 -0.46
C PRO A 16 7.10 -8.17 0.63
N HIS A 17 5.82 -8.35 0.30
CA HIS A 17 4.69 -7.89 1.13
C HIS A 17 4.67 -8.53 2.53
N ASN A 18 5.13 -9.78 2.65
CA ASN A 18 5.21 -10.50 3.92
C ASN A 18 6.16 -9.84 4.93
N MET A 19 7.07 -8.97 4.48
CA MET A 19 8.03 -8.25 5.33
C MET A 19 7.53 -6.86 5.75
N HIS A 20 6.50 -6.32 5.09
CA HIS A 20 6.12 -4.92 5.27
C HIS A 20 5.77 -4.58 6.72
N CYS A 21 4.95 -5.39 7.39
CA CYS A 21 4.47 -5.09 8.76
C CYS A 21 5.62 -4.85 9.74
N GLU A 22 6.59 -5.76 9.80
CA GLU A 22 7.73 -5.64 10.72
C GLU A 22 8.65 -4.48 10.34
N LEU A 23 8.86 -4.24 9.04
CA LEU A 23 9.67 -3.12 8.57
C LEU A 23 9.00 -1.76 8.84
N ILE A 24 7.70 -1.64 8.66
CA ILE A 24 6.91 -0.46 8.98
C ILE A 24 7.05 -0.16 10.48
N VAL A 25 6.79 -1.16 11.33
CA VAL A 25 6.87 -0.99 12.79
C VAL A 25 8.29 -0.59 13.21
N MET A 26 9.33 -1.22 12.68
CA MET A 26 10.72 -0.89 12.97
C MET A 26 11.08 0.54 12.56
N CYS A 27 10.66 0.99 11.37
CA CYS A 27 10.91 2.36 10.92
C CYS A 27 10.19 3.40 11.79
N LEU A 28 8.92 3.14 12.14
CA LEU A 28 8.13 4.01 13.03
C LEU A 28 8.72 4.06 14.44
N GLU A 29 9.25 2.95 14.95
CA GLU A 29 9.91 2.90 16.25
C GLU A 29 11.19 3.74 16.28
N ALA A 30 11.93 3.75 15.16
CA ALA A 30 13.09 4.59 14.94
C ALA A 30 12.75 6.07 14.64
N GLY A 31 11.48 6.47 14.69
CA GLY A 31 11.06 7.85 14.50
C GLY A 31 10.90 8.27 13.05
N LYS A 32 10.87 7.33 12.10
CA LYS A 32 10.81 7.62 10.66
C LYS A 32 9.38 7.59 10.13
N HIS A 33 9.05 8.54 9.27
CA HIS A 33 7.84 8.44 8.45
C HIS A 33 7.95 7.28 7.47
N VAL A 34 6.82 6.71 7.06
CA VAL A 34 6.81 5.53 6.18
C VAL A 34 5.83 5.69 5.02
N LEU A 35 6.32 5.41 3.82
CA LEU A 35 5.51 5.09 2.65
C LEU A 35 5.75 3.62 2.32
N SER A 36 4.73 2.76 2.37
CA SER A 36 4.88 1.33 2.05
C SER A 36 4.22 1.03 0.73
N GLU A 37 4.89 0.28 -0.16
CA GLU A 37 4.27 -0.24 -1.37
C GLU A 37 2.99 -1.02 -1.10
N LYS A 38 2.13 -1.07 -2.13
CA LYS A 38 0.90 -1.84 -2.08
C LYS A 38 1.19 -3.35 -2.29
N PRO A 39 0.44 -4.24 -1.62
CA PRO A 39 -0.42 -3.94 -0.50
C PRO A 39 0.45 -3.58 0.72
N MET A 40 0.00 -2.62 1.52
CA MET A 40 0.77 -2.15 2.68
C MET A 40 1.13 -3.31 3.61
N VAL A 41 0.24 -4.27 3.78
CA VAL A 41 0.42 -5.50 4.58
C VAL A 41 -0.54 -6.58 4.08
N VAL A 42 -0.44 -7.80 4.60
CA VAL A 42 -1.16 -8.97 4.04
C VAL A 42 -2.49 -9.28 4.72
N ASN A 43 -2.85 -8.59 5.81
CA ASN A 43 -4.15 -8.72 6.48
C ASN A 43 -4.50 -7.51 7.35
N ALA A 44 -5.75 -7.44 7.79
CA ALA A 44 -6.28 -6.34 8.58
C ALA A 44 -5.60 -6.17 9.95
N ALA A 45 -5.29 -7.27 10.65
CA ALA A 45 -4.64 -7.21 11.97
C ALA A 45 -3.23 -6.59 11.89
N GLN A 46 -2.46 -6.92 10.85
CA GLN A 46 -1.18 -6.27 10.58
C GLN A 46 -1.35 -4.78 10.26
N ALA A 47 -2.42 -4.41 9.54
CA ALA A 47 -2.67 -3.03 9.16
C ALA A 47 -2.99 -2.19 10.40
N GLU A 48 -3.85 -2.71 11.27
CA GLU A 48 -4.20 -2.11 12.55
C GLU A 48 -2.95 -1.88 13.41
N ARG A 49 -2.09 -2.90 13.58
CA ARG A 49 -0.81 -2.78 14.31
C ARG A 49 0.08 -1.65 13.77
N CYS A 50 0.20 -1.53 12.45
CA CYS A 50 1.00 -0.48 11.82
C CYS A 50 0.39 0.92 12.04
N ILE A 51 -0.93 1.05 11.86
CA ILE A 51 -1.67 2.30 12.03
C ILE A 51 -1.62 2.78 13.48
N GLU A 52 -1.83 1.89 14.44
CA GLU A 52 -1.74 2.19 15.87
C GLU A 52 -0.34 2.68 16.25
N LYS A 53 0.70 1.99 15.76
CA LYS A 53 2.09 2.41 15.99
C LYS A 53 2.37 3.80 15.41
N ALA A 54 1.93 4.07 14.17
CA ALA A 54 2.11 5.35 13.52
C ALA A 54 1.40 6.48 14.29
N ARG A 55 0.16 6.25 14.73
CA ARG A 55 -0.60 7.20 15.56
C ARG A 55 0.07 7.45 16.91
N ALA A 56 0.50 6.40 17.60
CA ALA A 56 1.17 6.52 18.89
C ALA A 56 2.48 7.33 18.80
N LYS A 57 3.22 7.15 17.71
CA LYS A 57 4.46 7.90 17.43
C LYS A 57 4.21 9.27 16.78
N LYS A 58 2.96 9.59 16.39
CA LYS A 58 2.57 10.78 15.63
C LYS A 58 3.36 10.93 14.31
N LEU A 59 3.60 9.81 13.63
CA LEU A 59 4.34 9.75 12.37
C LEU A 59 3.40 9.48 11.20
N PHE A 60 3.74 10.06 10.05
CA PHE A 60 3.10 9.73 8.78
C PHE A 60 3.32 8.25 8.40
N LEU A 61 2.24 7.59 8.01
CA LEU A 61 2.21 6.27 7.40
C LEU A 61 1.20 6.30 6.24
N MET A 62 1.60 5.85 5.06
CA MET A 62 0.72 5.75 3.91
C MET A 62 1.05 4.52 3.04
N GLU A 63 0.02 3.91 2.46
CA GLU A 63 0.16 2.93 1.38
C GLU A 63 0.44 3.62 0.03
N GLY A 64 1.35 3.06 -0.75
CA GLY A 64 1.79 3.49 -2.08
C GLY A 64 0.74 3.31 -3.19
N MET A 65 -0.54 3.60 -2.90
CA MET A 65 -1.63 3.53 -3.87
C MET A 65 -1.66 4.76 -4.79
N TRP A 66 -0.63 4.87 -5.63
CA TRP A 66 -0.38 6.01 -6.51
C TRP A 66 -1.52 6.33 -7.48
N THR A 67 -2.30 5.31 -7.89
CA THR A 67 -3.46 5.47 -8.79
C THR A 67 -4.56 6.38 -8.22
N ARG A 68 -4.62 6.57 -6.89
CA ARG A 68 -5.52 7.53 -6.23
C ARG A 68 -5.19 8.99 -6.57
N PHE A 69 -3.96 9.26 -6.98
CA PHE A 69 -3.48 10.62 -7.26
C PHE A 69 -3.55 11.00 -8.74
N PHE A 70 -3.96 10.08 -9.63
CA PHE A 70 -4.16 10.41 -11.04
C PHE A 70 -5.20 11.52 -11.24
N PRO A 71 -4.96 12.46 -12.18
CA PRO A 71 -5.95 13.47 -12.54
C PRO A 71 -7.29 12.87 -12.95
N THR A 72 -7.28 11.73 -13.64
CA THR A 72 -8.48 10.99 -14.05
C THR A 72 -9.26 10.45 -12.85
N THR A 73 -8.59 9.79 -11.89
CA THR A 73 -9.23 9.33 -10.64
C THR A 73 -9.85 10.50 -9.86
N ARG A 74 -9.14 11.63 -9.78
CA ARG A 74 -9.66 12.85 -9.13
C ARG A 74 -10.88 13.42 -9.86
N ALA A 75 -10.86 13.47 -11.19
CA ALA A 75 -11.96 13.97 -12.01
C ALA A 75 -13.20 13.08 -11.89
N VAL A 76 -13.04 11.75 -11.97
CA VAL A 76 -14.13 10.79 -11.76
C VAL A 76 -14.75 10.97 -10.38
N ARG A 77 -13.93 11.05 -9.32
CA ARG A 77 -14.42 11.26 -7.95
C ARG A 77 -15.21 12.57 -7.82
N ARG A 78 -14.75 13.65 -8.46
CA ARG A 78 -15.43 14.94 -8.49
C ARG A 78 -16.81 14.81 -9.17
N LEU A 79 -16.87 14.30 -10.40
CA LEU A 79 -18.12 14.15 -11.15
C LEU A 79 -19.15 13.30 -10.40
N VAL A 80 -18.69 12.20 -9.78
CA VAL A 80 -19.53 11.35 -8.94
C VAL A 80 -20.06 12.12 -7.74
N SER A 81 -19.21 12.89 -7.04
CA SER A 81 -19.64 13.69 -5.89
C SER A 81 -20.59 14.85 -6.24
N GLU A 82 -20.49 15.37 -7.46
CA GLU A 82 -21.38 16.41 -7.99
C GLU A 82 -22.72 15.84 -8.50
N GLY A 83 -22.90 14.51 -8.46
CA GLY A 83 -24.14 13.86 -8.88
C GLY A 83 -24.31 13.75 -10.39
N ALA A 84 -23.23 13.85 -11.17
CA ALA A 84 -23.26 13.87 -12.64
C ALA A 84 -23.92 12.63 -13.29
N ILE A 85 -23.99 11.52 -12.56
CA ILE A 85 -24.63 10.27 -13.01
C ILE A 85 -25.85 9.87 -12.15
N GLY A 86 -26.32 10.77 -11.28
CA GLY A 86 -27.39 10.48 -10.32
C GLY A 86 -26.96 9.49 -9.23
N LYS A 87 -27.90 8.65 -8.76
CA LYS A 87 -27.65 7.66 -7.71
C LYS A 87 -26.83 6.49 -8.28
N ILE A 88 -25.68 6.20 -7.68
CA ILE A 88 -24.89 5.01 -8.00
C ILE A 88 -25.68 3.76 -7.59
N VAL A 89 -25.86 2.83 -8.52
CA VAL A 89 -26.55 1.55 -8.29
C VAL A 89 -25.58 0.38 -8.25
N SER A 90 -24.56 0.39 -9.10
CA SER A 90 -23.54 -0.67 -9.15
C SER A 90 -22.20 -0.13 -9.67
N VAL A 91 -21.12 -0.84 -9.33
CA VAL A 91 -19.77 -0.58 -9.84
C VAL A 91 -19.17 -1.93 -10.23
N SER A 92 -18.52 -1.99 -11.39
CA SER A 92 -17.76 -3.14 -11.84
C SER A 92 -16.35 -2.69 -12.20
N ALA A 93 -15.36 -3.48 -11.83
CA ALA A 93 -13.96 -3.25 -12.13
C ALA A 93 -13.30 -4.58 -12.49
N SER A 94 -12.42 -4.54 -13.49
CA SER A 94 -11.62 -5.68 -13.92
C SER A 94 -10.20 -5.20 -14.16
N LEU A 95 -9.23 -5.92 -13.60
CA LEU A 95 -7.82 -5.72 -13.83
C LEU A 95 -7.18 -7.09 -13.99
N GLY A 96 -6.37 -7.23 -15.03
CA GLY A 96 -5.69 -8.47 -15.34
C GLY A 96 -4.48 -8.21 -16.22
N PHE A 97 -3.45 -9.02 -16.03
CA PHE A 97 -2.25 -9.01 -16.85
C PHE A 97 -1.74 -10.44 -17.00
N LYS A 98 -1.05 -10.72 -18.12
CA LYS A 98 -0.36 -12.00 -18.30
C LYS A 98 0.94 -11.96 -17.49
N SER A 99 1.17 -12.99 -16.68
CA SER A 99 2.42 -13.18 -15.94
C SER A 99 2.84 -14.64 -16.00
N GLU A 100 4.15 -14.87 -15.96
CA GLU A 100 4.75 -16.22 -15.99
C GLU A 100 5.82 -16.32 -14.89
N PRO A 101 6.06 -17.50 -14.29
CA PRO A 101 7.05 -17.67 -13.23
C PRO A 101 8.48 -17.27 -13.63
N SER A 102 8.81 -17.36 -14.92
CA SER A 102 10.08 -16.91 -15.49
C SER A 102 10.27 -15.40 -15.41
N PHE A 103 9.19 -14.63 -15.48
CA PHE A 103 9.20 -13.16 -15.47
C PHE A 103 9.01 -12.59 -14.06
N ASN A 104 8.04 -13.10 -13.31
CA ASN A 104 7.74 -12.65 -11.95
C ASN A 104 7.56 -13.85 -11.01
N PRO A 105 8.66 -14.49 -10.58
CA PRO A 105 8.60 -15.68 -9.74
C PRO A 105 7.92 -15.43 -8.38
N ARG A 106 8.03 -14.20 -7.84
CA ARG A 106 7.42 -13.82 -6.55
C ARG A 106 5.90 -13.93 -6.60
N LEU A 107 5.26 -13.55 -7.71
CA LEU A 107 3.81 -13.63 -7.87
C LEU A 107 3.27 -15.06 -7.67
N PHE A 108 4.08 -16.09 -7.93
CA PHE A 108 3.69 -17.50 -7.84
C PHE A 108 4.13 -18.17 -6.52
N ARG A 109 4.64 -17.39 -5.55
CA ARG A 109 5.16 -17.88 -4.26
C ARG A 109 4.28 -17.40 -3.09
N PRO A 110 3.38 -18.24 -2.57
CA PRO A 110 2.49 -17.88 -1.46
C PRO A 110 3.23 -17.44 -0.20
N GLU A 111 4.41 -18.01 0.07
CA GLU A 111 5.26 -17.69 1.22
C GLU A 111 5.79 -16.25 1.20
N LEU A 112 5.83 -15.63 0.01
CA LEU A 112 6.18 -14.21 -0.18
C LEU A 112 4.94 -13.31 -0.27
N ALA A 113 3.77 -13.84 0.11
CA ALA A 113 2.47 -13.21 -0.11
C ALA A 113 2.25 -12.81 -1.58
N GLY A 114 2.65 -13.71 -2.48
CA GLY A 114 2.27 -13.65 -3.89
C GLY A 114 0.81 -13.99 -4.13
N GLY A 115 0.42 -13.99 -5.40
CA GLY A 115 -0.93 -14.26 -5.86
C GLY A 115 -1.65 -13.00 -6.33
N ALA A 116 -2.62 -13.20 -7.23
CA ALA A 116 -3.35 -12.11 -7.86
C ALA A 116 -4.07 -11.20 -6.85
N LEU A 117 -4.56 -11.74 -5.74
CA LEU A 117 -5.29 -10.96 -4.72
C LEU A 117 -4.45 -9.85 -4.08
N PHE A 118 -3.15 -10.07 -3.92
CA PHE A 118 -2.25 -9.08 -3.31
C PHE A 118 -1.55 -8.20 -4.35
N ASP A 119 -1.47 -8.65 -5.61
CA ASP A 119 -0.66 -8.02 -6.64
C ASP A 119 -1.42 -7.26 -7.71
N VAL A 120 -2.72 -7.52 -7.86
CA VAL A 120 -3.60 -6.86 -8.82
C VAL A 120 -4.26 -5.67 -8.15
#